data_AF-A0A2N0VDY5-F1
#
_entry.id   AF-A0A2N0VDY5-F1
#
_cell.length_a   1.000
_cell.length_b   1.000
_cell.length_c   1.000
_cell.angle_alpha   90.00
_cell.angle_beta   90.00
_cell.angle_gamma   90.00
#
_symmetry.space_group_name_H-M   'P 1'
#
loop_
_entity.id
_entity.type
_entity.pdbx_description
1 polymer ?
#
loop_
_entity_poly.entity_id
_entity_poly.type
_entity_poly.pdbx_seq_one_letter_code
_entity_poly.pdbx_strand_id
1 'polypeptide(L)'
;MASQKKQSKRLLNDIEDSVNQLVFLTSDLSLLADTNKLALNLKTNIETLNRQLAGLKKAEFNATLAESEILEILDELIDSDPISTLEQRLFAAHADQESGEVGEFFQQLLDKIEKLYSPLLSSIQQLTAMPDKL
;
A
#
# COMPACT_ATOMS: atom_id res chain seq x y z
N MET A 1 -21.67 -4.63 -17.03
CA MET A 1 -21.13 -3.97 -15.82
C MET A 1 -20.58 -5.04 -14.90
N ALA A 2 -19.29 -5.04 -14.56
CA ALA A 2 -18.78 -5.97 -13.55
C ALA A 2 -19.48 -5.65 -12.22
N SER A 3 -19.96 -6.66 -11.48
CA SER A 3 -20.56 -6.39 -10.16
C SER A 3 -19.50 -5.74 -9.26
N GLN A 4 -19.82 -4.68 -8.51
CA GLN A 4 -18.89 -4.01 -7.57
C GLN A 4 -18.05 -5.00 -6.76
N LYS A 5 -18.68 -6.04 -6.19
CA LYS A 5 -17.98 -7.15 -5.52
C LYS A 5 -16.80 -7.75 -6.29
N LYS A 6 -16.94 -7.94 -7.62
CA LYS A 6 -15.87 -8.45 -8.49
C LYS A 6 -14.74 -7.43 -8.63
N GLN A 7 -15.08 -6.14 -8.72
CA GLN A 7 -14.10 -5.06 -8.80
C GLN A 7 -13.38 -4.87 -7.46
N SER A 8 -14.08 -4.82 -6.33
CA SER A 8 -13.46 -4.75 -4.99
C SER A 8 -12.53 -5.92 -4.73
N LYS A 9 -12.93 -7.15 -5.09
CA LYS A 9 -12.05 -8.33 -4.98
C LYS A 9 -10.80 -8.22 -5.85
N ARG A 10 -10.94 -7.69 -7.06
CA ARG A 10 -9.77 -7.45 -7.92
C ARG A 10 -8.83 -6.43 -7.28
N LEU A 11 -9.36 -5.31 -6.80
CA LEU A 11 -8.57 -4.28 -6.12
C LEU A 11 -7.88 -4.83 -4.88
N LEU A 12 -8.58 -5.61 -4.04
CA LEU A 12 -7.98 -6.27 -2.88
C LEU A 12 -6.80 -7.17 -3.26
N ASN A 13 -6.93 -7.96 -4.32
CA ASN A 13 -5.83 -8.78 -4.83
C ASN A 13 -4.69 -7.92 -5.38
N ASP A 14 -4.99 -6.88 -6.16
CA ASP A 14 -3.98 -5.97 -6.73
C ASP A 14 -3.19 -5.25 -5.61
N ILE A 15 -3.87 -4.87 -4.52
CA ILE A 15 -3.26 -4.29 -3.32
C ILE A 15 -2.39 -5.35 -2.62
N GLU A 16 -2.91 -6.55 -2.39
CA GLU A 16 -2.19 -7.64 -1.72
C GLU A 16 -0.90 -8.00 -2.46
N ASP A 17 -0.95 -8.13 -3.79
CA ASP A 17 0.22 -8.40 -4.63
C ASP A 17 1.26 -7.28 -4.52
N SER A 18 0.82 -6.01 -4.61
CA SER A 18 1.70 -4.84 -4.52
C SER A 18 2.35 -4.73 -3.14
N VAL A 19 1.58 -4.96 -2.07
CA VAL A 19 2.09 -4.96 -0.70
C VAL A 19 3.09 -6.10 -0.48
N ASN A 20 2.81 -7.31 -1.00
CA ASN A 20 3.75 -8.43 -0.90
C ASN A 20 5.08 -8.13 -1.60
N GLN A 21 5.05 -7.48 -2.77
CA GLN A 21 6.26 -7.04 -3.46
C GLN A 21 7.01 -5.99 -2.65
N LEU A 22 6.31 -5.04 -2.02
CA LEU A 22 6.92 -4.02 -1.20
C LEU A 22 7.56 -4.60 0.07
N VAL A 23 6.89 -5.54 0.76
CA VAL A 23 7.47 -6.28 1.88
C VAL A 23 8.74 -7.00 1.44
N PHE A 24 8.71 -7.70 0.30
CA PHE A 24 9.88 -8.41 -0.22
C PHE A 24 11.04 -7.46 -0.53
N LEU A 25 10.77 -6.31 -1.16
CA LEU A 25 11.78 -5.33 -1.53
C LEU A 25 12.42 -4.66 -0.31
N THR A 26 11.66 -4.47 0.77
CA THR A 26 12.08 -3.71 1.96
C THR A 26 12.55 -4.60 3.10
N SER A 27 12.40 -5.92 2.97
CA SER A 27 12.82 -6.90 3.98
C SER A 27 14.33 -6.83 4.23
N ASP A 28 14.72 -6.97 5.49
CA ASP A 28 16.12 -7.01 5.94
C ASP A 28 16.97 -5.76 5.58
N LEU A 29 16.34 -4.66 5.14
CA LEU A 29 17.02 -3.39 4.84
C LEU A 29 16.76 -2.38 5.96
N SER A 30 17.77 -2.14 6.80
CA SER A 30 17.63 -1.24 7.97
C SER A 30 17.20 0.19 7.60
N LEU A 31 17.66 0.71 6.45
CA LEU A 31 17.24 2.01 5.93
C LEU A 31 15.75 2.06 5.56
N LEU A 32 15.17 0.91 5.18
CA LEU A 32 13.77 0.77 4.77
C LEU A 32 12.90 0.13 5.86
N ALA A 33 13.38 0.03 7.10
CA ALA A 33 12.67 -0.65 8.17
C ALA A 33 11.26 -0.08 8.43
N ASP A 34 11.11 1.24 8.33
CA ASP A 34 9.82 1.90 8.54
C ASP A 34 8.87 1.61 7.37
N THR A 35 9.38 1.62 6.14
CA THR A 35 8.63 1.23 4.92
C THR A 35 8.21 -0.23 4.98
N ASN A 36 9.08 -1.12 5.45
CA ASN A 36 8.76 -2.54 5.64
C ASN A 36 7.67 -2.70 6.71
N LYS A 37 7.78 -2.00 7.85
CA LYS A 37 6.75 -2.03 8.90
C LYS A 37 5.40 -1.57 8.37
N LEU A 38 5.38 -0.51 7.57
CA LEU A 38 4.17 -0.01 6.91
C LEU A 38 3.60 -1.06 5.96
N ALA A 39 4.43 -1.67 5.12
CA ALA A 39 4.02 -2.71 4.18
C ALA A 39 3.46 -3.95 4.91
N LEU A 40 4.05 -4.35 6.03
CA LEU A 40 3.55 -5.45 6.86
C LEU A 40 2.21 -5.13 7.54
N ASN A 41 2.03 -3.89 8.01
CA ASN A 41 0.75 -3.43 8.56
C ASN A 41 -0.34 -3.46 7.49
N LEU A 42 -0.05 -2.91 6.30
CA LEU A 42 -0.93 -2.97 5.14
C LEU A 42 -1.31 -4.41 4.79
N LYS A 43 -0.32 -5.30 4.75
CA LYS A 43 -0.54 -6.71 4.43
C LYS A 43 -1.53 -7.33 5.39
N THR A 44 -1.29 -7.14 6.69
CA THR A 44 -2.14 -7.67 7.76
C THR A 44 -3.57 -7.15 7.65
N ASN A 45 -3.72 -5.85 7.37
CA ASN A 45 -5.02 -5.21 7.18
C ASN A 45 -5.77 -5.78 5.97
N ILE A 46 -5.12 -5.91 4.81
CA ILE A 46 -5.74 -6.45 3.60
C ILE A 46 -6.08 -7.92 3.75
N GLU A 47 -5.21 -8.73 4.35
CA GLU A 47 -5.51 -10.13 4.65
C GLU A 47 -6.69 -10.27 5.62
N THR A 48 -6.83 -9.36 6.58
CA THR A 48 -7.94 -9.33 7.53
C THR A 48 -9.24 -8.97 6.82
N LEU A 49 -9.22 -7.92 5.98
CA LEU A 49 -10.36 -7.51 5.18
C LEU A 49 -10.80 -8.61 4.21
N ASN A 50 -9.85 -9.25 3.51
CA ASN A 50 -10.11 -10.40 2.63
C ASN A 50 -10.77 -11.56 3.39
N ARG A 51 -10.33 -11.85 4.63
CA ARG A 51 -10.93 -12.87 5.49
C ARG A 51 -12.35 -12.50 5.92
N GLN A 52 -12.59 -11.26 6.33
CA GLN A 52 -13.93 -10.78 6.72
C GLN A 52 -14.93 -10.86 5.56
N LEU A 53 -14.47 -10.54 4.34
CA LEU A 53 -15.29 -10.54 3.14
C LEU A 53 -15.44 -11.92 2.48
N ALA A 54 -14.70 -12.93 2.96
CA ALA A 54 -14.72 -14.27 2.41
C ALA A 54 -16.10 -14.93 2.60
N GLY A 55 -16.62 -15.55 1.54
CA GLY A 55 -17.89 -16.30 1.61
C GLY A 55 -19.17 -15.44 1.70
N LEU A 56 -19.09 -14.14 1.96
CA LEU A 56 -20.26 -13.25 2.06
C LEU A 56 -21.05 -13.17 0.75
N LYS A 57 -22.37 -13.00 0.82
CA LYS A 57 -23.20 -12.71 -0.37
C LYS A 57 -23.01 -11.26 -0.83
N LYS A 58 -23.56 -10.88 -2.00
CA LYS A 58 -23.28 -9.55 -2.59
C LYS A 58 -23.68 -8.39 -1.68
N ALA A 59 -24.87 -8.43 -1.07
CA ALA A 59 -25.35 -7.36 -0.19
C ALA A 59 -24.51 -7.26 1.10
N GLU A 60 -24.27 -8.40 1.77
CA GLU A 60 -23.43 -8.50 2.96
C GLU A 60 -22.00 -8.05 2.68
N PHE A 61 -21.40 -8.46 1.56
CA PHE A 61 -20.06 -8.04 1.15
C PHE A 61 -19.95 -6.51 1.05
N ASN A 62 -20.92 -5.87 0.40
CA ASN A 62 -20.88 -4.42 0.21
C ASN A 62 -21.08 -3.68 1.54
N ALA A 63 -21.98 -4.16 2.41
CA ALA A 63 -22.19 -3.58 3.74
C ALA A 63 -20.95 -3.73 4.64
N THR A 64 -20.40 -4.95 4.73
CA THR A 64 -19.18 -5.20 5.52
C THR A 64 -17.97 -4.43 4.98
N LEU A 65 -17.86 -4.26 3.66
CA LEU A 65 -16.81 -3.42 3.08
C LEU A 65 -17.00 -1.95 3.49
N ALA A 66 -18.22 -1.42 3.44
CA ALA A 66 -18.52 -0.02 3.79
C ALA A 66 -18.34 0.29 5.29
N GLU A 67 -18.59 -0.68 6.17
CA GLU A 67 -18.46 -0.52 7.62
C GLU A 67 -17.05 -0.89 8.15
N SER A 68 -16.13 -1.26 7.26
CA SER A 68 -14.82 -1.74 7.66
C SER A 68 -13.89 -0.59 8.06
N GLU A 69 -13.51 -0.53 9.34
CA GLU A 69 -12.47 0.37 9.88
C GLU A 69 -11.13 0.25 9.12
N ILE A 70 -10.87 -0.90 8.48
CA ILE A 70 -9.67 -1.10 7.65
C ILE A 70 -9.65 -0.14 6.45
N LEU A 71 -10.81 0.26 5.90
CA LEU A 71 -10.84 1.25 4.82
C LEU A 71 -10.40 2.63 5.31
N GLU A 72 -10.74 3.01 6.54
CA GLU A 72 -10.29 4.28 7.13
C GLU A 72 -8.76 4.28 7.31
N ILE A 73 -8.20 3.19 7.84
CA ILE A 73 -6.74 3.03 7.98
C ILE A 73 -6.03 3.12 6.62
N LEU A 74 -6.65 2.55 5.58
CA LEU A 74 -6.13 2.60 4.22
C LEU A 74 -6.22 4.01 3.61
N ASP A 75 -7.25 4.79 3.95
CA ASP A 75 -7.43 6.16 3.50
C ASP A 75 -6.41 7.10 4.15
N GLU A 76 -6.22 6.99 5.47
CA GLU A 76 -5.19 7.74 6.22
C GLU A 76 -3.78 7.50 5.66
N LEU A 77 -3.52 6.29 5.14
CA LEU A 77 -2.24 5.98 4.52
C LEU A 77 -2.00 6.82 3.25
N ILE A 78 -3.03 7.05 2.43
CA ILE A 78 -2.92 7.87 1.23
C ILE A 78 -2.47 9.28 1.61
N ASP A 79 -3.03 9.83 2.70
CA ASP A 79 -2.72 11.18 3.18
C ASP A 79 -1.31 11.29 3.80
N SER A 80 -0.74 10.19 4.27
CA SER A 80 0.53 10.19 5.02
C SER A 80 1.81 10.37 4.18
N ASP A 81 1.69 10.40 2.84
CA ASP A 81 2.79 10.49 1.87
C ASP A 81 4.09 9.74 2.29
N PRO A 82 4.02 8.40 2.33
CA PRO A 82 5.13 7.57 2.80
C PRO A 82 6.37 7.63 1.89
N ILE A 83 6.22 8.03 0.62
CA ILE A 83 7.33 8.18 -0.33
C ILE A 83 8.18 9.40 0.03
N SER A 84 7.56 10.56 0.23
CA SER A 84 8.28 11.77 0.67
C SER A 84 9.04 11.54 1.98
N THR A 85 8.43 10.81 2.92
CA THR A 85 9.08 10.45 4.19
C THR A 85 10.32 9.57 3.97
N LEU A 86 10.23 8.59 3.07
CA LEU A 86 11.34 7.71 2.73
C LEU A 86 12.48 8.48 2.02
N GLU A 87 12.14 9.34 1.08
CA GLU A 87 13.08 10.19 0.35
C GLU A 87 13.89 11.05 1.33
N GLN A 88 13.23 11.75 2.25
CA GLN A 88 13.89 12.56 3.28
C GLN A 88 14.85 11.73 4.14
N ARG A 89 14.45 10.51 4.52
CA ARG A 89 15.30 9.63 5.32
C ARG A 89 16.54 9.16 4.56
N LEU A 90 16.39 8.78 3.29
CA LEU A 90 17.50 8.33 2.46
C LEU A 90 18.48 9.47 2.19
N PHE A 91 17.98 10.68 1.93
CA PHE A 91 18.84 11.86 1.81
C PHE A 91 19.53 12.24 3.12
N ALA A 92 18.84 12.17 4.26
CA ALA A 92 19.45 12.44 5.56
C ALA A 92 20.57 11.43 5.88
N ALA A 93 20.39 10.16 5.52
CA ALA A 93 21.40 9.12 5.71
C ALA A 93 22.65 9.30 4.80
N HIS A 94 22.52 10.05 3.70
CA HIS A 94 23.59 10.31 2.73
C HIS A 94 24.06 11.79 2.72
N ALA A 95 23.56 12.63 3.63
CA ALA A 95 23.84 14.08 3.62
C ALA A 95 25.34 14.43 3.75
N ASP A 96 26.13 13.54 4.33
CA ASP A 96 27.59 13.70 4.53
C ASP A 96 28.45 12.96 3.48
N GLN A 97 27.86 12.32 2.47
CA GLN A 97 28.59 11.59 1.43
C GLN A 97 28.58 12.35 0.10
N GLU A 98 29.76 12.60 -0.47
CA GLU A 98 29.91 13.19 -1.82
C GLU A 98 29.06 12.40 -2.82
N SER A 99 28.25 13.12 -3.60
CA SER A 99 27.35 12.55 -4.61
C SER A 99 28.13 11.70 -5.62
N GLY A 100 28.09 10.38 -5.43
CA GLY A 100 28.69 9.37 -6.29
C GLY A 100 27.72 8.20 -6.56
N GLU A 101 28.25 7.05 -6.95
CA GLU A 101 27.48 5.84 -7.33
C GLU A 101 26.44 5.41 -6.26
N VAL A 102 26.68 5.71 -4.98
CA VAL A 102 25.77 5.42 -3.86
C VAL A 102 24.51 6.31 -3.90
N GLY A 103 24.66 7.58 -4.27
CA GLY A 103 23.53 8.49 -4.46
C GLY A 103 22.65 8.07 -5.63
N GLU A 104 23.28 7.67 -6.75
CA GLU A 104 22.55 7.11 -7.90
C GLU A 104 21.81 5.81 -7.53
N PHE A 105 22.43 4.94 -6.74
CA PHE A 105 21.77 3.73 -6.22
C PHE A 105 20.53 4.07 -5.38
N PHE A 106 20.61 5.05 -4.48
CA PHE A 106 19.45 5.45 -3.68
C PHE A 106 18.34 6.07 -4.52
N GLN A 107 18.67 6.85 -5.54
CA GLN A 107 17.68 7.36 -6.47
C GLN A 107 17.00 6.23 -7.26
N GLN A 108 17.77 5.24 -7.75
CA GLN A 108 17.20 4.06 -8.42
C GLN A 108 16.33 3.21 -7.48
N LEU A 109 16.69 3.13 -6.19
CA LEU A 109 15.91 2.44 -5.17
C LEU A 109 14.59 3.17 -4.91
N LEU A 110 14.62 4.49 -4.77
CA LEU A 110 13.43 5.34 -4.64
C LEU A 110 12.50 5.17 -5.85
N ASP A 111 13.03 5.29 -7.06
CA ASP A 111 12.25 5.11 -8.29
C ASP A 111 11.56 3.74 -8.35
N LYS A 112 12.22 2.69 -7.86
CA LYS A 112 11.65 1.34 -7.80
C LYS A 112 10.53 1.25 -6.77
N ILE A 113 10.73 1.84 -5.59
CA ILE A 113 9.73 1.86 -4.52
C ILE A 113 8.51 2.69 -4.96
N GLU A 114 8.73 3.85 -5.57
CA GLU A 114 7.66 4.71 -6.09
C GLU A 114 6.82 4.00 -7.17
N LYS A 115 7.47 3.27 -8.08
CA LYS A 115 6.77 2.45 -9.10
C LYS A 115 5.90 1.35 -8.51
N LEU A 116 6.17 0.90 -7.28
CA LEU A 116 5.33 -0.05 -6.55
C LEU A 116 4.25 0.66 -5.72
N TYR A 117 4.57 1.82 -5.14
CA TYR A 117 3.65 2.59 -4.31
C TYR A 117 2.55 3.28 -5.11
N SER A 118 2.86 3.86 -6.28
CA SER A 118 1.89 4.58 -7.10
C SER A 118 0.67 3.71 -7.47
N PRO A 119 0.83 2.49 -8.04
CA PRO A 119 -0.32 1.62 -8.32
C PRO A 119 -0.99 1.10 -7.04
N LEU A 120 -0.24 0.88 -5.95
CA LEU A 120 -0.79 0.50 -4.65
C LEU A 120 -1.75 1.57 -4.12
N LEU A 121 -1.31 2.82 -4.03
CA LEU A 121 -2.13 3.94 -3.57
C LEU A 121 -3.34 4.16 -4.48
N SER A 122 -3.18 4.02 -5.80
CA SER A 122 -4.30 4.12 -6.74
C SER A 122 -5.34 3.02 -6.51
N SER A 123 -4.92 1.78 -6.26
CA SER A 123 -5.83 0.67 -5.96
C SER A 123 -6.52 0.86 -4.60
N ILE A 124 -5.79 1.36 -3.60
CA ILE A 124 -6.35 1.70 -2.29
C ILE A 124 -7.42 2.78 -2.45
N GLN A 125 -7.11 3.89 -3.13
CA GLN A 125 -8.04 4.99 -3.36
C GLN A 125 -9.30 4.54 -4.12
N GLN A 126 -9.13 3.65 -5.10
CA GLN A 126 -10.28 3.08 -5.82
C GLN A 126 -11.12 2.16 -4.93
N LEU A 127 -10.50 1.47 -3.96
CA LEU A 127 -11.19 0.60 -3.02
C LEU A 127 -11.92 1.41 -1.95
N THR A 128 -11.30 2.44 -1.38
CA THR A 128 -11.91 3.32 -0.36
C THR A 128 -13.07 4.14 -0.94
N ALA A 129 -13.04 4.46 -2.24
CA ALA A 129 -14.15 5.12 -2.93
C ALA A 129 -15.27 4.16 -3.43
N MET A 130 -15.20 2.86 -3.14
CA MET A 130 -16.26 1.90 -3.53
C MET A 130 -17.56 2.06 -2.73
N PRO A 131 -17.51 2.23 -1.40
CA PRO A 131 -18.70 2.44 -0.57
C PRO A 131 -19.51 3.69 -0.97
N ASP A 132 -18.86 4.77 -1.41
CA ASP A 132 -19.54 6.01 -1.85
C ASP A 132 -20.38 5.85 -3.13
N LYS A 133 -20.30 4.68 -3.78
CA LYS A 133 -21.05 4.33 -4.99
C LYS A 133 -22.21 3.35 -4.71
N LEU A 134 -22.52 3.08 -3.44
CA LEU A 134 -23.65 2.26 -2.99
C LEU A 134 -24.92 3.08 -2.82
#